data_AF-A0A251NSK8-F1
#
_entry.id   AF-A0A251NSK8-F1
#
_cell.length_a   1.000
_cell.length_b   1.000
_cell.length_c   1.000
_cell.angle_alpha   90.00
_cell.angle_beta   90.00
_cell.angle_gamma   90.00
#
_symmetry.space_group_name_H-M   'P 1'
#
loop_
_entity.id
_entity.type
_entity.pdbx_description
1 polymer ?
#
loop_
_entity_poly.entity_id
_entity_poly.type
_entity_poly.pdbx_seq_one_letter_code
_entity_poly.pdbx_strand_id
1 'polypeptide(L)' 'MCGRARCTLRADDIPRACHSSHGPVCTVNMDRFRPLFNASPGSNLPVFVEKTEQTVTALLFTV' A
#
# COMPACT_ATOMS: atom_id res chain seq x y z
N MET A 1 -12.39 -8.89 14.28
CA MET A 1 -11.64 -8.84 13.00
C MET A 1 -12.14 -7.66 12.19
N CYS A 2 -11.24 -6.85 11.63
CA CYS A 2 -11.63 -5.79 10.71
C CYS A 2 -11.67 -6.36 9.28
N GLY A 3 -12.86 -6.61 8.75
CA GLY A 3 -13.04 -7.16 7.40
C GLY A 3 -13.07 -6.12 6.27
N ARG A 4 -12.98 -4.83 6.62
CA ARG A 4 -13.02 -3.70 5.66
C ARG A 4 -12.04 -2.61 6.08
N ALA A 5 -11.49 -1.90 5.10
CA ALA A 5 -10.56 -0.79 5.32
C ALA A 5 -10.83 0.37 4.36
N ARG A 6 -10.30 1.55 4.69
CA ARG A 6 -10.30 2.71 3.81
C ARG A 6 -8.85 3.05 3.45
N CYS A 7 -8.55 3.17 2.17
CA CYS A 7 -7.25 3.59 1.67
C CYS A 7 -7.45 4.58 0.51
N THR A 8 -7.50 5.87 0.83
CA THR A 8 -7.71 6.94 -0.16
C THR A 8 -6.44 7.71 -0.52
N LEU A 9 -5.29 7.25 -0.06
CA LEU A 9 -4.00 7.84 -0.40
C LEU A 9 -3.68 7.59 -1.88
N ARG A 10 -3.05 8.56 -2.54
CA ARG A 10 -2.50 8.35 -3.89
C ARG A 10 -1.26 7.49 -3.80
N ALA A 11 -0.93 6.79 -4.89
CA ALA A 11 0.28 5.98 -5.00
C ALA A 11 1.53 6.76 -4.54
N ASP A 12 1.65 8.01 -4.99
CA ASP A 12 2.77 8.92 -4.73
C ASP A 12 2.81 9.49 -3.31
N ASP A 13 1.72 9.39 -2.56
CA ASP A 13 1.62 9.88 -1.18
C ASP A 13 1.92 8.78 -0.15
N ILE A 14 1.87 7.50 -0.55
CA ILE A 14 2.08 6.37 0.36
C ILE A 14 3.46 6.39 1.02
N PRO A 15 4.59 6.53 0.27
CA PRO A 15 5.92 6.55 0.90
C PRO A 15 6.07 7.68 1.93
N ARG A 16 5.48 8.85 1.63
CA ARG A 16 5.47 10.02 2.53
C ARG A 16 4.64 9.76 3.78
N ALA A 17 3.45 9.17 3.63
CA ALA A 17 2.60 8.80 4.76
C ALA A 17 3.26 7.75 5.67
N CYS A 18 4.08 6.86 5.10
CA CYS A 18 4.87 5.87 5.82
C CYS A 18 6.17 6.43 6.42
N HIS A 19 6.42 7.75 6.36
CA HIS A 19 7.68 8.36 6.82
C HIS A 19 8.94 7.82 6.13
N SER A 20 8.78 7.21 4.96
CA SER A 20 9.85 6.54 4.20
C SER A 20 10.67 7.53 3.34
N SER A 21 10.53 8.83 3.58
CA SER A 21 11.09 9.91 2.75
C SER A 21 12.62 9.99 2.74
N HIS A 22 13.30 9.32 3.68
CA HIS A 22 14.76 9.42 3.87
C HIS A 22 15.58 8.30 3.20
N GLY A 23 14.94 7.33 2.52
CA GLY A 23 15.61 6.23 1.84
C GLY A 23 15.06 5.96 0.44
N PRO A 24 15.77 5.19 -0.41
CA PRO A 24 15.24 4.76 -1.69
C PRO A 24 14.03 3.85 -1.44
N VAL A 25 12.86 4.31 -1.88
CA VAL A 25 11.62 3.52 -1.82
C VAL A 25 11.40 2.85 -3.17
N CYS A 26 11.51 1.53 -3.21
CA CYS A 26 11.14 0.77 -4.38
C CYS A 26 9.62 0.54 -4.37
N THR A 27 8.95 0.80 -5.49
CA THR A 27 7.51 0.56 -5.60
C THR A 27 7.25 -0.58 -6.58
N VAL A 28 6.44 -1.56 -6.17
CA VAL A 28 6.18 -2.79 -6.92
C VAL A 28 4.68 -2.96 -7.13
N ASN A 29 4.27 -3.23 -8.37
CA ASN A 29 2.87 -3.44 -8.77
C ASN A 29 1.93 -2.26 -8.42
N MET A 30 2.44 -1.02 -8.40
CA MET A 30 1.62 0.16 -8.09
C MET A 30 0.56 0.47 -9.15
N ASP A 31 0.69 -0.09 -10.37
CA ASP A 31 -0.33 -0.05 -11.42
C ASP A 31 -1.64 -0.73 -11.01
N ARG A 32 -1.57 -1.68 -10.07
CA ARG A 32 -2.74 -2.43 -9.55
C ARG A 32 -3.41 -1.74 -8.37
N PHE A 33 -2.73 -0.78 -7.74
CA PHE A 33 -3.28 -0.04 -6.62
C PHE A 33 -4.29 0.99 -7.10
N ARG A 34 -5.46 1.02 -6.45
CA ARG A 34 -6.47 2.05 -6.67
C ARG A 34 -6.96 2.57 -5.32
N PRO A 35 -7.11 3.89 -5.13
CA PRO A 35 -7.73 4.45 -3.93
C PRO A 35 -9.13 3.87 -3.73
N LEU A 36 -9.38 3.32 -2.54
CA LEU A 36 -10.61 2.64 -2.15
C LEU A 36 -11.18 3.26 -0.88
N PHE A 37 -12.43 3.72 -0.94
CA PHE A 37 -13.14 4.21 0.24
C PHE A 37 -13.60 3.06 1.16
N ASN A 38 -13.90 1.91 0.57
CA ASN A 38 -14.42 0.71 1.25
C ASN A 38 -13.77 -0.55 0.64
N ALA A 39 -12.51 -0.77 0.97
CA ALA A 39 -11.79 -1.98 0.59
C ALA A 39 -12.41 -3.18 1.29
N SER A 40 -12.77 -4.18 0.48
CA SER A 40 -13.27 -5.48 0.93
C SER A 40 -12.16 -6.53 0.78
N PRO A 41 -12.28 -7.72 1.39
CA PRO A 41 -11.34 -8.80 1.16
C PRO A 41 -11.21 -9.10 -0.34
N GLY A 42 -10.00 -9.34 -0.83
CA GLY A 42 -9.68 -9.43 -2.25
C GLY A 42 -9.32 -8.09 -2.92
N SER A 43 -9.31 -6.96 -2.20
CA SER A 43 -8.90 -5.67 -2.76
C SER A 43 -7.38 -5.50 -2.74
N ASN A 44 -6.80 -4.85 -3.75
CA ASN A 44 -5.38 -4.51 -3.76
C ASN A 44 -5.11 -3.28 -2.89
N LEU A 45 -4.44 -3.49 -1.76
CA LEU A 45 -4.04 -2.44 -0.82
C LEU A 45 -2.52 -2.32 -0.78
N PRO A 46 -1.98 -1.12 -0.55
CA PRO A 46 -0.55 -0.93 -0.45
C PRO A 46 -0.08 -1.48 0.90
N VAL A 47 0.94 -2.32 0.84
CA VAL A 47 1.60 -2.92 1.99
C VAL A 47 3.04 -2.47 1.97
N PHE A 48 3.52 -2.00 3.11
CA PHE A 48 4.92 -1.67 3.30
C PHE A 48 5.64 -2.91 3.78
N VAL A 49 6.71 -3.30 3.09
CA VAL A 49 7.58 -4.39 3.49
C VAL A 49 8.98 -3.82 3.66
N GLU A 50 9.48 -3.88 4.88
CA GLU A 50 10.89 -3.63 5.17
C GLU A 50 11.68 -4.87 4.75
N LYS A 51 12.03 -4.92 3.46
CA LYS A 51 13.14 -5.76 3.00
C LYS A 51 14.40 -4.89 3.08
N THR A 52 15.57 -5.45 2.85
CA THR A 52 16.87 -4.72 2.81
C THR A 52 16.85 -3.39 2.03
N GLU A 53 15.83 -3.16 1.20
CA GLU A 53 15.40 -1.85 0.70
C GLU A 53 13.88 -1.65 0.93
N GLN A 54 13.48 -0.46 1.37
CA GLN A 54 12.09 -0.08 1.70
C GLN A 54 11.18 -0.28 0.47
N THR A 55 10.30 -1.29 0.50
CA THR A 55 9.49 -1.65 -0.67
C THR A 55 7.99 -1.50 -0.40
N VAL A 56 7.30 -0.69 -1.20
CA VAL A 56 5.84 -0.58 -1.20
C VAL A 56 5.28 -1.53 -2.26
N THR A 57 4.46 -2.50 -1.85
CA THR A 57 3.83 -3.47 -2.76
C THR A 57 2.31 -3.40 -2.64
N ALA A 58 1.60 -3.35 -3.76
CA ALA A 58 0.16 -3.60 -3.77
C ALA A 58 -0.10 -5.10 -3.61
N LEU A 59 -0.64 -5.53 -2.46
CA LEU A 59 -1.00 -6.92 -2.20
C LEU A 59 -2.52 -7.08 -2.10
N LEU A 60 -3.00 -8.25 -2.49
CA LEU A 60 -4.38 -8.66 -2.32
C LEU A 60 -4.65 -8.84 -0.82
N PHE A 61 -5.47 -7.97 -0.23
CA PHE A 61 -5.88 -8.10 1.16
C PHE A 61 -6.86 -9.25 1.28
N THR A 62 -6.38 -10.45 1.57
CA THR A 62 -7.23 -11.63 1.78
C THR A 62 -7.31 -11.87 3.29
N VAL A 63 -8.49 -11.73 3.88
CA VAL A 63 -8.79 -12.23 5.24
C VAL A 63 -9.41 -13.61 5.15
#